data_AF-R7CFA9-F1
#
_entry.id   AF-R7CFA9-F1
#
_cell.length_a   1.000
_cell.length_b   1.000
_cell.length_c   1.000
_cell.angle_alpha   90.00
_cell.angle_beta   90.00
_cell.angle_gamma   90.00
#
_symmetry.space_group_name_H-M   'P 1'
#
loop_
_entity.id
_entity.type
_entity.pdbx_description
1 polymer ?
#
loop_
_entity_poly.entity_id
_entity_poly.type
_entity_poly.pdbx_seq_one_letter_code
_entity_poly.pdbx_strand_id
1 'polypeptide(L)'
;MNWSEGLRQKAAELFEKGLGYKAVSSELGVNRETVRDWSYTWRALGTDEFLKSHIGERIEYAPEIKVAVAQDRIAGMGVVEVMTKYHIPNRHRVKEWAGMYKLKGAQAFGLEEKQDSPWNPTVPS
;
A
#
# COMPACT_ATOMS: atom_id res chain seq x y z
N MET A 1 -13.10 -2.23 -14.84
CA MET A 1 -12.30 -2.16 -16.07
C MET A 1 -11.20 -3.21 -15.97
N ASN A 2 -11.36 -4.31 -16.69
CA ASN A 2 -10.43 -5.44 -16.69
C ASN A 2 -9.26 -5.08 -17.61
N TRP A 3 -8.18 -4.51 -17.08
CA TRP A 3 -6.98 -4.28 -17.89
C TRP A 3 -6.35 -5.63 -18.17
N SER A 4 -6.49 -6.12 -19.40
CA SER A 4 -6.00 -7.44 -19.82
C SER A 4 -4.54 -7.63 -19.42
N GLU A 5 -4.20 -8.79 -18.84
CA GLU A 5 -2.84 -9.19 -18.46
C GLU A 5 -1.77 -8.74 -19.46
N GLY A 6 -2.06 -8.81 -20.76
CA GLY A 6 -1.15 -8.37 -21.82
C GLY A 6 -0.71 -6.90 -21.76
N LEU A 7 -1.54 -5.97 -21.28
CA LEU A 7 -1.13 -4.57 -21.11
C LEU A 7 -0.18 -4.40 -19.94
N ARG A 8 -0.40 -5.13 -18.84
CA ARG A 8 0.51 -5.13 -17.69
C ARG A 8 1.81 -5.83 -18.03
N GLN A 9 1.76 -6.94 -18.76
CA GLN A 9 2.96 -7.64 -19.21
C GLN A 9 3.83 -6.72 -20.07
N LYS A 10 3.25 -6.05 -21.07
CA LYS A 10 3.99 -5.04 -21.84
C LYS A 10 4.52 -3.91 -20.96
N ALA A 11 3.73 -3.41 -20.00
CA ALA A 11 4.19 -2.38 -19.08
C ALA A 11 5.42 -2.83 -18.28
N ALA A 12 5.43 -4.08 -17.78
CA ALA A 12 6.55 -4.66 -17.07
C ALA A 12 7.80 -4.74 -17.94
N GLU A 13 7.67 -5.24 -19.17
CA GLU A 13 8.80 -5.29 -20.12
C GLU A 13 9.39 -3.90 -20.39
N LEU A 14 8.56 -2.87 -20.45
CA LEU A 14 9.01 -1.50 -20.64
C LEU A 14 9.68 -0.91 -19.39
N PHE A 15 9.16 -1.24 -18.21
CA PHE A 15 9.82 -0.87 -16.95
C PHE A 15 11.18 -1.55 -16.81
N GLU A 16 11.31 -2.82 -17.20
CA GLU A 16 12.59 -3.56 -17.23
C GLU A 16 13.59 -2.96 -18.22
N LYS A 17 13.11 -2.43 -19.35
CA LYS A 17 13.91 -1.63 -20.29
C LYS A 17 14.30 -0.24 -19.76
N GLY A 18 13.88 0.11 -18.55
CA GLY A 18 14.21 1.38 -17.90
C GLY A 18 13.30 2.56 -18.28
N LEU A 19 12.16 2.30 -18.94
CA LEU A 19 11.23 3.38 -19.30
C LEU A 19 10.45 3.86 -18.07
N GLY A 20 10.34 5.17 -17.91
CA GLY A 20 9.51 5.78 -16.88
C GLY A 20 8.01 5.70 -17.21
N TYR A 21 7.16 5.81 -16.18
CA TYR A 21 5.69 5.71 -16.30
C TYR A 21 5.06 6.65 -17.35
N LYS A 22 5.66 7.82 -17.62
CA LYS A 22 5.18 8.74 -18.67
C LYS A 22 5.33 8.15 -20.06
N ALA A 23 6.48 7.54 -20.35
CA ALA A 23 6.75 6.91 -21.65
C ALA A 23 5.88 5.66 -21.84
N VAL A 24 5.78 4.83 -20.80
CA VAL A 24 4.93 3.63 -20.80
C VAL A 24 3.45 3.98 -21.00
N SER A 25 2.96 5.07 -20.38
CA SER A 25 1.60 5.57 -20.58
C SER A 25 1.34 5.98 -22.03
N SER A 26 2.28 6.70 -22.65
CA SER A 26 2.17 7.10 -24.04
C SER A 26 2.23 5.91 -25.01
N GLU A 27 3.05 4.89 -24.71
CA GLU A 27 3.15 3.71 -25.57
C GLU A 27 1.89 2.82 -25.50
N LEU A 28 1.39 2.58 -24.29
CA LEU A 28 0.25 1.69 -24.08
C LEU A 28 -1.11 2.38 -24.25
N GLY A 29 -1.14 3.71 -24.38
CA GLY A 29 -2.39 4.49 -24.41
C GLY A 29 -3.17 4.45 -23.09
N VAL A 30 -2.51 4.08 -21.99
CA VAL A 30 -3.10 3.97 -20.65
C VAL A 30 -2.93 5.29 -19.90
N ASN A 31 -3.89 5.65 -19.05
CA ASN A 31 -3.80 6.86 -18.22
C ASN A 31 -2.48 6.87 -17.40
N ARG A 32 -1.78 8.01 -17.42
CA ARG A 32 -0.55 8.27 -16.68
C ARG A 32 -0.66 7.92 -15.20
N GLU A 33 -1.80 8.17 -14.58
CA GLU A 33 -2.00 7.82 -13.17
C GLU A 33 -2.02 6.32 -12.94
N THR A 34 -2.72 5.57 -13.81
CA THR A 34 -2.74 4.10 -13.78
C THR A 34 -1.34 3.52 -13.95
N VAL A 35 -0.59 4.00 -14.95
CA VAL A 35 0.78 3.52 -15.21
C VAL A 35 1.75 3.93 -14.10
N ARG A 36 1.54 5.11 -13.49
CA ARG A 36 2.29 5.50 -12.29
C ARG A 36 2.04 4.50 -11.16
N ASP A 37 0.80 4.11 -10.92
CA ASP A 37 0.48 3.11 -9.91
C ASP A 37 1.11 1.75 -10.22
N TRP A 38 1.09 1.31 -11.49
CA TRP A 38 1.78 0.11 -11.95
C TRP A 38 3.29 0.15 -11.68
N SER A 39 3.92 1.28 -11.96
CA SER A 39 5.35 1.49 -11.69
C SER A 39 5.70 1.37 -10.21
N TYR A 40 4.83 1.83 -9.31
CA TYR A 40 5.05 1.69 -7.86
C TYR A 40 4.93 0.24 -7.42
N THR A 41 3.89 -0.47 -7.87
CA THR A 41 3.70 -1.89 -7.56
C THR A 41 4.87 -2.73 -8.10
N TRP A 42 5.24 -2.52 -9.36
CA TRP A 42 6.38 -3.20 -9.99
C TRP A 42 7.69 -2.93 -9.24
N ARG A 43 7.95 -1.69 -8.83
CA ARG A 43 9.17 -1.35 -8.08
C ARG A 43 9.17 -1.90 -6.65
N ALA A 44 8.01 -2.03 -6.02
CA ALA A 44 7.89 -2.50 -4.65
C ALA A 44 7.95 -4.03 -4.55
N LEU A 45 7.31 -4.74 -5.48
CA LEU A 45 7.06 -6.19 -5.37
C LEU A 45 7.64 -7.00 -6.54
N GLY A 46 8.08 -6.34 -7.61
CA GLY A 46 8.60 -6.98 -8.81
C GLY A 46 7.53 -7.32 -9.85
N THR A 47 7.99 -7.89 -10.97
CA THR A 47 7.16 -8.22 -12.14
C THR A 47 6.10 -9.27 -11.84
N ASP A 48 6.46 -10.35 -11.14
CA ASP A 48 5.55 -11.48 -10.85
C ASP A 48 4.32 -11.02 -10.05
N GLU A 49 4.55 -10.32 -8.94
CA GLU A 49 3.47 -9.81 -8.08
C GLU A 49 2.67 -8.68 -8.77
N PHE A 50 3.32 -7.88 -9.60
CA PHE A 50 2.63 -6.87 -10.40
C PHE A 50 1.64 -7.49 -11.39
N LEU A 51 1.99 -8.61 -12.02
CA LEU A 51 1.09 -9.36 -12.89
C LEU A 51 -0.04 -10.03 -12.09
N LYS A 52 0.27 -10.65 -10.95
CA LYS A 52 -0.70 -11.30 -10.06
C LYS A 52 -1.70 -10.32 -9.42
N SER A 53 -1.26 -9.11 -9.05
CA SER A 53 -2.10 -8.09 -8.41
C SER A 53 -3.26 -7.57 -9.26
N HIS A 54 -3.36 -7.96 -10.54
CA HIS A 54 -4.54 -7.70 -11.37
C HIS A 54 -5.72 -8.58 -10.97
N ILE A 55 -5.44 -9.81 -10.56
CA ILE A 55 -6.44 -10.77 -10.10
C ILE A 55 -7.08 -10.11 -8.89
N GLY A 56 -8.38 -9.84 -8.95
CA GLY A 56 -9.14 -9.04 -7.98
C GLY A 56 -9.29 -9.71 -6.62
N GLU A 57 -8.23 -10.39 -6.15
CA GLU A 57 -8.17 -11.04 -4.88
C GLU A 57 -8.35 -9.99 -3.80
N ARG A 58 -9.45 -10.12 -3.09
CA ARG A 58 -9.78 -9.26 -1.98
C ARG A 58 -8.93 -9.70 -0.79
N ILE A 59 -7.68 -9.30 -0.77
CA ILE A 59 -6.78 -9.59 0.34
C ILE A 59 -7.32 -8.88 1.59
N GLU A 60 -7.76 -9.68 2.55
CA GLU A 60 -8.12 -9.24 3.89
C GLU A 60 -6.86 -9.11 4.73
N TYR A 61 -6.52 -7.87 5.07
CA TYR A 61 -5.39 -7.58 5.95
C TYR A 61 -5.87 -7.54 7.39
N ALA A 62 -5.13 -8.21 8.29
CA ALA A 62 -5.33 -8.11 9.72
C ALA A 62 -5.22 -6.63 10.16
N PRO A 63 -6.01 -6.20 11.16
CA PRO A 63 -6.00 -4.82 11.63
C PRO A 63 -4.62 -4.38 12.16
N GLU A 64 -3.85 -5.31 12.72
CA GLU A 64 -2.47 -5.09 13.19
C GLU A 64 -1.54 -4.65 12.05
N ILE A 65 -1.65 -5.30 10.88
CA ILE A 65 -0.88 -4.92 9.69
C ILE A 65 -1.26 -3.52 9.22
N LYS A 66 -2.55 -3.18 9.24
CA LYS A 66 -3.02 -1.84 8.85
C LYS A 66 -2.45 -0.75 9.76
N VAL A 67 -2.42 -1.02 11.07
CA VAL A 67 -1.81 -0.13 12.07
C VAL A 67 -0.31 0.00 11.86
N ALA A 68 0.42 -1.11 11.73
CA ALA A 68 1.87 -1.10 11.55
C ALA A 68 2.29 -0.33 10.28
N VAL A 69 1.55 -0.54 9.18
CA VAL A 69 1.72 0.18 7.91
C VAL A 69 1.51 1.68 8.09
N ALA A 70 0.45 2.08 8.81
CA ALA A 70 0.15 3.47 9.04
C ALA A 70 1.18 4.14 9.97
N GLN A 71 1.64 3.43 11.01
CA GLN A 71 2.68 3.88 11.92
C GLN A 71 4.01 4.11 11.19
N ASP A 72 4.50 3.13 10.42
CA ASP A 72 5.72 3.28 9.62
C ASP A 72 5.60 4.44 8.63
N ARG A 73 4.41 4.63 8.06
CA ARG A 73 4.14 5.72 7.12
C ARG A 73 4.18 7.10 7.79
N ILE A 74 3.71 7.21 9.02
CA ILE A 74 3.76 8.44 9.82
C ILE A 74 5.17 8.69 10.37
N ALA A 75 5.91 7.61 10.68
CA ALA A 75 7.31 7.67 11.06
C ALA A 75 8.24 8.16 9.93
N GLY A 76 7.72 8.28 8.70
CA GLY A 76 8.42 8.88 7.56
C GLY A 76 8.86 7.88 6.48
N MET A 77 8.53 6.59 6.62
CA MET A 77 8.90 5.55 5.65
C MET A 77 8.26 5.81 4.27
N GLY A 78 9.02 5.57 3.19
CA GLY A 78 8.56 5.74 1.82
C GLY A 78 7.38 4.83 1.46
N VAL A 79 6.52 5.24 0.52
CA VAL A 79 5.35 4.42 0.11
C VAL A 79 5.81 3.08 -0.43
N VAL A 80 6.85 3.10 -1.28
CA VAL A 80 7.41 1.90 -1.90
C VAL A 80 8.02 0.98 -0.85
N GLU A 81 8.77 1.53 0.11
CA GLU A 81 9.35 0.74 1.20
C GLU A 81 8.28 0.06 2.07
N VAL A 82 7.22 0.78 2.43
CA VAL A 82 6.09 0.20 3.17
C VAL A 82 5.37 -0.87 2.34
N MET A 83 5.16 -0.63 1.05
CA MET A 83 4.56 -1.62 0.15
C MET A 83 5.42 -2.88 0.05
N THR A 84 6.74 -2.75 -0.02
CA THR A 84 7.70 -3.87 -0.01
C THR A 84 7.68 -4.60 1.33
N LYS A 85 7.79 -3.88 2.46
CA LYS A 85 7.86 -4.46 3.80
C LYS A 85 6.62 -5.28 4.16
N TYR A 86 5.43 -4.82 3.77
CA TYR A 86 4.15 -5.45 4.14
C TYR A 86 3.48 -6.18 2.96
N HIS A 87 4.14 -6.31 1.82
CA HIS A 87 3.61 -6.93 0.60
C HIS A 87 2.24 -6.36 0.19
N ILE A 88 2.12 -5.03 0.17
CA ILE A 88 0.88 -4.34 -0.19
C ILE A 88 1.00 -3.88 -1.64
N PRO A 89 0.24 -4.45 -2.59
CA PRO A 89 0.34 -4.09 -4.00
C PRO A 89 -0.32 -2.75 -4.34
N ASN A 90 -1.01 -2.12 -3.38
CA ASN A 90 -1.81 -0.92 -3.62
C ASN A 90 -1.41 0.26 -2.73
N ARG A 91 -0.78 1.27 -3.35
CA ARG A 91 -0.40 2.53 -2.68
C ARG A 91 -1.57 3.35 -2.15
N HIS A 92 -2.75 3.25 -2.77
CA HIS A 92 -3.94 3.95 -2.28
C HIS A 92 -4.35 3.38 -0.91
N ARG A 93 -4.25 2.07 -0.71
CA ARG A 93 -4.52 1.46 0.62
C ARG A 93 -3.57 2.01 1.69
N VAL A 94 -2.28 2.12 1.38
CA VAL A 94 -1.29 2.69 2.32
C VAL A 94 -1.62 4.14 2.68
N LYS A 95 -2.02 4.96 1.69
CA LYS A 95 -2.44 6.35 1.93
C LYS A 95 -3.71 6.44 2.76
N GLU A 96 -4.72 5.65 2.43
CA GLU A 96 -6.00 5.57 3.15
C GLU A 96 -5.74 5.20 4.62
N TRP A 97 -4.95 4.16 4.87
CA TRP A 97 -4.66 3.70 6.23
C TRP A 97 -3.88 4.74 7.04
N ALA A 98 -2.88 5.39 6.44
CA ALA A 98 -2.16 6.47 7.11
C ALA A 98 -3.07 7.66 7.44
N GLY A 99 -4.01 8.00 6.55
CA GLY A 99 -5.01 9.04 6.81
C GLY A 99 -5.97 8.66 7.95
N MET A 100 -6.47 7.43 7.94
CA MET A 100 -7.35 6.88 8.99
C MET A 100 -6.65 6.87 10.35
N TYR A 101 -5.40 6.40 10.42
CA TYR A 101 -4.61 6.37 11.65
C TYR A 101 -4.31 7.78 12.15
N LYS A 102 -4.03 8.75 11.27
CA LYS A 102 -3.81 10.14 11.69
C LYS A 102 -5.06 10.77 12.32
N LEU A 103 -6.26 10.33 11.92
CA LEU A 103 -7.53 10.84 12.43
C LEU A 103 -8.01 10.14 13.70
N LYS A 104 -7.83 8.82 13.80
CA LYS A 104 -8.44 7.98 14.85
C LYS A 104 -7.48 6.96 15.50
N GLY A 105 -6.19 7.01 15.18
CA GLY A 105 -5.19 6.06 15.70
C GLY A 105 -5.50 4.60 15.35
N ALA A 106 -5.09 3.68 16.22
CA ALA A 106 -5.35 2.25 16.07
C ALA A 106 -6.86 1.91 16.08
N GLN A 107 -7.68 2.75 16.72
CA GLN A 107 -9.14 2.59 16.78
C GLN A 107 -9.79 2.67 15.39
N ALA A 108 -9.13 3.31 14.42
CA ALA A 108 -9.59 3.35 13.03
C ALA A 108 -9.71 1.94 12.40
N PHE A 109 -8.99 0.97 12.94
CA PHE A 109 -8.95 -0.42 12.46
C PHE A 109 -9.58 -1.41 13.45
N GLY A 110 -10.28 -0.92 14.47
CA GLY A 110 -10.88 -1.78 15.51
C GLY A 110 -9.88 -2.32 16.53
N LEU A 111 -8.65 -1.78 16.56
CA LEU A 111 -7.72 -2.03 17.65
C LEU A 111 -7.91 -0.94 18.70
N GLU A 112 -8.38 -1.32 19.88
CA GLU A 112 -8.25 -0.45 21.04
C GLU A 112 -6.74 -0.29 21.30
N GLU A 113 -6.21 0.91 21.04
CA GLU A 113 -4.95 1.31 21.65
C GLU A 113 -5.20 1.16 23.14
N LYS A 114 -4.60 0.14 23.76
CA LYS A 114 -4.63 0.02 25.21
C LYS A 114 -4.00 1.31 25.70
N GLN A 115 -4.83 2.28 26.06
CA GLN A 115 -4.42 3.32 26.97
C GLN A 115 -3.90 2.54 28.15
N ASP A 116 -2.58 2.63 28.33
CA ASP A 116 -1.93 2.39 29.59
C ASP A 116 -2.62 3.33 30.58
N SER A 117 -3.80 2.92 31.04
CA SER A 117 -4.45 3.53 32.18
C SER A 117 -3.42 3.36 33.28
N PRO A 118 -2.87 4.45 33.85
CA PRO A 118 -2.05 4.30 35.02
C PRO A 118 -2.95 3.65 36.07
N TRP A 119 -2.73 2.36 36.28
CA TRP A 119 -3.33 1.64 37.38
C TRP A 119 -2.97 2.45 38.63
N ASN A 120 -3.96 3.02 39.30
CA ASN A 120 -3.74 3.80 40.52
C ASN A 120 -4.17 2.95 41.73
N PRO A 121 -3.27 2.19 42.34
CA PRO A 121 -3.56 1.48 43.59
C PRO A 121 -3.14 2.33 44.78
N THR A 122 -3.99 3.23 45.26
CA THR A 122 -3.86 3.68 46.65
C THR A 122 -5.22 4.00 47.26
N VAL A 123 -5.72 3.01 47.99
CA VAL A 123 -6.60 3.09 49.17
C VAL A 123 -5.97 3.98 50.28
N PRO A 124 -6.61 4.28 51.43
CA PRO A 124 -7.97 4.70 51.78
C PRO A 124 -7.97 5.96 52.71
N SER A 125 -9.15 6.42 53.16
CA SER A 125 -9.41 6.85 54.56
C SER A 125 -10.90 6.76 54.84
#